data_AF-A0A9N9I2P8-F1
#
_entry.id   AF-A0A9N9I2P8-F1
#
_cell.length_a   1.000
_cell.length_b   1.000
_cell.length_c   1.000
_cell.angle_alpha   90.00
_cell.angle_beta   90.00
_cell.angle_gamma   90.00
#
_symmetry.space_group_name_H-M   'P 1'
#
loop_
_entity.id
_entity.type
_entity.pdbx_description
1 polymer ?
#
loop_
_entity_poly.entity_id
_entity_poly.type
_entity_poly.pdbx_seq_one_letter_code
_entity_poly.pdbx_strand_id
1 'polypeptide(L)'
;LFAFDNATSHATFSPDALIANRMNLSPAGKQKKMRKTSYFCERQKYEQDIVFPSDYHILKLCGEAKRLREVIMERELWPEED
;
A
#
# COMPACT_ATOMS: atom_id res chain seq x y z
N LEU A 1 -27.82 -21.21 -12.34
CA LEU A 1 -27.52 -21.09 -10.90
C LEU A 1 -26.04 -21.38 -10.73
N PHE A 2 -25.23 -20.37 -10.43
CA PHE A 2 -23.82 -20.56 -10.08
C PHE A 2 -23.71 -20.41 -8.57
N ALA A 3 -23.26 -21.45 -7.89
CA ALA A 3 -22.91 -21.40 -6.48
C ALA A 3 -21.38 -21.27 -6.41
N PHE A 4 -20.90 -20.19 -5.80
CA PHE A 4 -19.48 -20.05 -5.49
C PHE A 4 -19.26 -20.63 -4.09
N ASP A 5 -18.47 -21.70 -4.02
CA ASP A 5 -18.06 -22.28 -2.75
C ASP A 5 -16.99 -21.39 -2.12
N ASN A 6 -17.26 -20.91 -0.90
CA ASN A 6 -16.37 -20.04 -0.12
C ASN A 6 -15.71 -20.84 1.02
N ALA A 7 -15.39 -22.11 0.77
CA ALA A 7 -14.72 -22.98 1.72
C ALA A 7 -13.30 -22.45 2.06
N THR A 8 -13.07 -22.17 3.34
CA THR A 8 -11.79 -21.70 3.89
C THR A 8 -10.64 -22.71 3.77
N SER A 9 -10.93 -23.97 3.40
CA SER A 9 -9.93 -25.02 3.19
C SER A 9 -9.01 -24.78 1.98
N HIS A 10 -9.33 -23.81 1.12
CA HIS A 10 -8.45 -23.33 0.04
C HIS A 10 -7.69 -22.03 0.37
N ALA A 11 -7.82 -21.48 1.58
CA ALA A 11 -7.13 -20.27 2.01
C ALA A 11 -5.63 -20.47 2.33
N THR A 12 -4.99 -21.47 1.71
CA THR A 12 -3.53 -21.61 1.76
C THR A 12 -2.95 -20.64 0.74
N PHE A 13 -2.64 -19.44 1.21
CA PHE A 13 -1.90 -18.46 0.42
C PHE A 13 -0.57 -19.07 -0.03
N SER A 14 -0.26 -18.96 -1.32
CA SER A 14 1.07 -19.28 -1.84
C SER A 14 2.14 -18.57 -0.98
N PRO A 15 3.32 -19.17 -0.75
CA PRO A 15 4.43 -18.47 -0.09
C PRO A 15 4.75 -17.11 -0.72
N ASP A 16 4.50 -16.98 -2.03
CA ASP A 16 4.73 -15.77 -2.82
C ASP A 16 3.46 -14.90 -3.00
N ALA A 17 2.34 -15.29 -2.38
CA ALA A 17 1.13 -14.49 -2.41
C ALA A 17 1.34 -13.17 -1.64
N LEU A 18 0.78 -12.09 -2.16
CA LEU A 18 0.73 -10.81 -1.47
C LEU A 18 -0.22 -10.90 -0.27
N ILE A 19 0.35 -11.16 0.91
CA ILE A 19 -0.40 -11.23 2.16
C ILE A 19 -0.47 -9.83 2.76
N ALA A 20 -1.64 -9.21 2.76
CA ALA A 20 -1.86 -7.84 3.26
C ALA A 20 -1.29 -7.63 4.68
N ASN A 21 -1.48 -8.59 5.59
CA ASN A 21 -0.95 -8.52 6.96
C ASN A 21 0.59 -8.58 7.05
N ARG A 22 1.26 -9.01 5.98
CA ARG A 22 2.74 -9.01 5.84
C ARG A 22 3.22 -7.90 4.92
N MET A 23 2.32 -7.10 4.35
CA MET A 23 2.70 -5.89 3.62
C MET A 23 3.15 -4.81 4.61
N ASN A 24 3.81 -3.78 4.08
CA ASN A 24 4.40 -2.73 4.89
C ASN A 24 3.32 -1.76 5.41
N LEU A 25 2.54 -2.21 6.41
CA LEU A 25 1.37 -1.51 6.97
C LEU A 25 1.72 -0.56 8.13
N SER A 26 2.76 -0.87 8.92
CA SER A 26 3.18 -0.12 10.11
C SER A 26 4.58 0.48 9.95
N PRO A 27 5.03 1.48 10.75
CA PRO A 27 6.24 2.28 10.52
C PRO A 27 7.63 1.61 10.60
N ALA A 28 7.75 0.28 10.66
CA ALA A 28 9.04 -0.39 10.85
C ALA A 28 9.43 -1.33 9.68
N GLY A 29 10.63 -1.15 9.11
CA GLY A 29 11.19 -2.03 8.07
C GLY A 29 12.25 -1.34 7.22
N LYS A 30 13.34 -2.05 6.88
CA LYS A 30 14.41 -1.55 6.00
C LYS A 30 13.96 -1.58 4.53
N GLN A 31 13.20 -0.59 4.09
CA GLN A 31 12.83 -0.44 2.69
C GLN A 31 13.81 0.53 2.01
N LYS A 32 14.30 0.17 0.81
CA LYS A 32 15.15 1.09 0.03
C LYS A 32 14.33 2.31 -0.38
N LYS A 33 14.98 3.49 -0.48
CA LYS A 33 14.36 4.69 -1.08
C LYS A 33 13.87 4.35 -2.48
N MET A 34 12.58 4.54 -2.71
CA MET A 34 11.93 4.17 -3.96
C MET A 34 11.74 5.40 -4.86
N ARG A 35 11.67 5.20 -6.18
CA ARG A 35 11.50 6.30 -7.16
C ARG A 35 10.03 6.65 -7.33
N LYS A 36 9.71 7.91 -7.62
CA LYS A 36 8.33 8.34 -7.97
C LYS A 36 7.70 7.38 -8.97
N THR A 37 6.44 7.00 -8.73
CA THR A 37 5.71 6.05 -9.57
C THR A 37 4.51 6.73 -10.22
N SER A 38 3.76 5.97 -11.01
CA SER A 38 2.50 6.41 -11.57
C SER A 38 1.47 5.31 -11.51
N TYR A 39 0.21 5.67 -11.43
CA TYR A 39 -0.92 4.75 -11.51
C TYR A 39 -1.98 5.28 -12.48
N PHE A 40 -2.91 4.41 -12.88
CA PHE A 40 -4.06 4.79 -13.68
C PHE A 40 -5.31 4.78 -12.82
N CYS A 41 -6.11 5.84 -12.92
CA CYS A 41 -7.47 5.93 -12.39
C CYS A 41 -8.36 6.53 -13.47
N GLU A 42 -9.52 5.93 -13.75
CA GLU A 42 -10.47 6.40 -14.78
C GLU A 42 -9.83 6.70 -16.16
N ARG A 43 -8.86 5.87 -16.58
CA ARG A 43 -8.06 6.02 -17.81
C ARG A 43 -7.10 7.22 -17.84
N GLN A 44 -7.01 7.97 -16.75
CA GLN A 44 -6.02 9.04 -16.57
C GLN A 44 -4.83 8.52 -15.77
N LYS A 45 -3.64 9.04 -16.08
CA LYS A 45 -2.39 8.69 -15.40
C LYS A 45 -2.07 9.74 -14.34
N TYR A 46 -1.90 9.29 -13.10
CA TYR A 46 -1.53 10.14 -11.97
C TYR A 46 -0.13 9.78 -11.50
N GLU A 47 0.67 10.81 -11.21
CA GLU A 47 1.95 10.62 -10.57
C GLU A 47 1.77 10.44 -9.06
N GLN A 48 2.53 9.53 -8.46
CA GLN A 48 2.49 9.25 -7.04
C GLN A 48 3.90 9.32 -6.47
N ASP A 49 4.10 10.27 -5.56
CA ASP A 49 5.27 10.26 -4.69
C ASP A 49 5.10 9.17 -3.65
N ILE A 50 6.10 8.30 -3.59
CA ILE A 50 6.18 7.14 -2.69
C ILE A 50 7.31 7.27 -1.67
N VAL A 51 7.86 8.48 -1.56
CA VAL A 51 8.85 8.91 -0.56
C VAL A 51 8.35 10.23 -0.02
N PHE A 52 8.49 10.47 1.29
CA PHE A 52 8.13 11.75 1.88
C PHE A 52 9.10 12.83 1.39
N PRO A 53 8.60 14.05 1.13
CA PRO A 53 9.45 15.14 0.69
C PRO A 53 10.45 15.53 1.80
N SER A 54 11.50 16.26 1.44
CA SER A 54 12.56 16.64 2.37
C SER A 54 12.09 17.61 3.45
N ASP A 55 11.02 18.36 3.18
CA ASP A 55 10.40 19.37 4.04
C ASP A 55 9.18 18.83 4.81
N TYR A 56 9.06 17.50 4.93
CA TYR A 56 7.94 16.89 5.63
C TYR A 56 7.89 17.28 7.13
N HIS A 57 6.68 17.51 7.64
CA HIS A 57 6.45 18.01 9.00
C HIS A 57 7.01 17.10 10.11
N ILE A 58 7.15 15.79 9.85
CA ILE A 58 7.82 14.85 10.74
C ILE A 58 9.24 14.59 10.21
N LEU A 59 10.24 15.19 10.87
CA LEU A 59 11.66 15.11 10.48
C LEU A 59 12.19 13.67 10.31
N LYS A 60 11.69 12.72 11.11
CA LYS A 60 12.09 11.30 11.03
C LYS A 60 11.62 10.61 9.75
N LEU A 61 10.63 11.17 9.08
CA LEU A 61 10.05 10.63 7.85
C LEU A 61 10.59 11.35 6.61
N CYS A 62 11.26 12.49 6.73
CA CYS A 62 11.82 13.23 5.60
C CYS A 62 12.73 12.35 4.74
N GLY A 63 12.37 12.17 3.46
CA GLY A 63 13.13 11.35 2.52
C GLY A 63 13.07 9.84 2.78
N GLU A 64 12.22 9.37 3.71
CA GLU A 64 11.90 7.97 3.92
C GLU A 64 10.80 7.51 2.95
N ALA A 65 10.79 6.22 2.62
CA ALA A 65 9.75 5.65 1.76
C ALA A 65 8.38 5.70 2.47
N LYS A 66 7.36 6.19 1.75
CA LYS A 66 5.97 6.09 2.19
C LYS A 66 5.56 4.62 2.23
N ARG A 67 4.73 4.29 3.20
CA ARG A 67 4.21 2.93 3.38
C ARG A 67 2.89 2.77 2.64
N LEU A 68 2.40 1.54 2.60
CA LEU A 68 1.18 1.23 1.87
C LEU A 68 -0.01 2.02 2.41
N ARG A 69 -0.11 2.15 3.74
CA ARG A 69 -1.16 2.90 4.40
C ARG A 69 -1.18 4.36 3.95
N GLU A 70 -0.08 5.09 4.07
CA GLU A 70 -0.03 6.51 3.66
C GLU A 70 -0.36 6.70 2.19
N VAL A 71 0.16 5.85 1.29
CA VAL A 71 -0.16 5.95 -0.14
C VAL A 71 -1.64 5.71 -0.43
N ILE A 72 -2.29 4.80 0.31
CA ILE A 72 -3.72 4.52 0.16
C ILE A 72 -4.57 5.62 0.79
N MET A 73 -4.17 6.17 1.94
CA MET A 73 -4.85 7.31 2.59
C MET A 73 -4.77 8.57 1.72
N GLU A 74 -3.63 8.86 1.08
CA GLU A 74 -3.48 9.96 0.11
C GLU A 74 -4.42 9.84 -1.09
N ARG A 75 -4.94 8.64 -1.34
CA ARG A 75 -5.91 8.36 -2.41
C ARG A 75 -7.35 8.26 -1.91
N GLU A 76 -7.58 8.47 -0.61
CA GLU A 76 -8.89 8.32 0.02
C GLU A 76 -9.49 6.92 -0.17
N LEU A 77 -8.63 5.90 -0.30
CA LEU A 77 -9.01 4.50 -0.50
C LEU A 77 -8.83 3.66 0.77
N TRP A 78 -8.44 4.28 1.88
CA TRP A 78 -8.24 3.56 3.14
C TRP A 78 -9.61 3.37 3.80
N PRO A 79 -10.02 2.13 4.15
CA PRO A 79 -11.30 1.91 4.78
C PRO A 79 -11.34 2.62 6.13
N GLU A 80 -12.43 3.34 6.40
CA GLU A 80 -12.76 3.77 7.75
C GLU A 80 -13.09 2.51 8.57
N GLU A 81 -12.56 2.40 9.79
CA GLU A 81 -12.94 1.29 10.68
C GLU A 81 -14.38 1.54 11.15
N ASP A 82 -15.33 0.69 10.69
CA ASP A 82 -16.71 0.60 11.20
C ASP A 82 -16.77 0.00 12.61
#